data_AF-A0A9D9QHG8-F1
#
_entry.id   AF-A0A9D9QHG8-F1
#
_cell.length_a   1.000
_cell.length_b   1.000
_cell.length_c   1.000
_cell.angle_alpha   90.00
_cell.angle_beta   90.00
_cell.angle_gamma   90.00
#
_symmetry.space_group_name_H-M   'P 1'
#
loop_
_entity.id
_entity.type
_entity.pdbx_description
1 polymer ?
#
loop_
_entity_poly.entity_id
_entity_poly.type
_entity_poly.pdbx_seq_one_letter_code
_entity_poly.pdbx_strand_id
1 'polypeptide(L)'
;MGIIAVIITFVCICVDNLVSANMSALKLTKENKSIFSVKIALFFTAANVILFTLGYLVSIFFFHNWVYFAHNWVAFAFFLLLGIKLMLESIEKSPSFGDADAGDLWKLIKVSTIIGLNGFLVGYALETVNRGFFPDVLFLLVITFVMTILGAHLGGSSAQEYRRLLSKRLELVAGIILIIMAIRFIII
;
A
#
# COMPACT_ATOMS: atom_id res chain seq x y z
N MET A 1 1.76 -1.10 19.91
CA MET A 1 1.75 0.14 19.09
C MET A 1 0.51 0.97 19.42
N GLY A 2 0.62 2.31 19.46
CA GLY A 2 -0.54 3.19 19.64
C GLY A 2 -1.38 3.32 18.36
N ILE A 3 -2.65 3.73 18.49
CA ILE A 3 -3.60 3.94 17.38
C ILE A 3 -3.02 4.84 16.28
N ILE A 4 -2.31 5.90 16.70
CA ILE A 4 -1.69 6.88 15.80
C ILE A 4 -0.66 6.21 14.88
N ALA A 5 0.14 5.28 15.42
CA ALA A 5 1.15 4.58 14.63
C ALA A 5 0.52 3.69 13.55
N VAL A 6 -0.57 3.00 13.88
CA VAL A 6 -1.31 2.15 12.94
C VAL A 6 -1.91 2.98 11.79
N ILE A 7 -2.51 4.14 12.11
CA ILE A 7 -3.05 5.06 11.10
C ILE A 7 -1.93 5.53 10.15
N ILE A 8 -0.78 5.93 10.71
CA ILE A 8 0.38 6.35 9.92
C ILE A 8 0.85 5.22 9.01
N THR A 9 0.96 3.99 9.51
CA THR A 9 1.34 2.82 8.71
C THR A 9 0.37 2.59 7.54
N PHE A 10 -0.94 2.64 7.78
CA PHE A 10 -1.93 2.48 6.72
C PHE A 10 -1.82 3.57 5.65
N VAL A 11 -1.61 4.82 6.07
CA VAL A 11 -1.36 5.93 5.14
C VAL A 11 -0.11 5.66 4.32
N CYS A 12 1.00 5.20 4.94
CA CYS A 12 2.25 4.91 4.23
C CYS A 12 2.09 3.81 3.17
N ILE A 13 1.38 2.72 3.48
CA ILE A 13 1.16 1.63 2.51
C ILE A 13 0.27 2.09 1.35
N CYS A 14 -0.69 2.97 1.62
CA CYS A 14 -1.57 3.52 0.60
C CYS A 14 -0.87 4.46 -0.37
N VAL A 15 0.35 4.92 -0.07
CA VAL A 15 1.13 5.77 -0.98
C VAL A 15 1.41 5.06 -2.30
N ASP A 16 1.73 3.76 -2.31
CA ASP A 16 1.93 3.02 -3.56
C ASP A 16 0.67 2.97 -4.42
N ASN A 17 -0.49 2.74 -3.80
CA ASN A 17 -1.78 2.76 -4.49
C ASN A 17 -2.07 4.14 -5.09
N LEU A 18 -1.78 5.21 -4.33
CA LEU A 18 -1.97 6.59 -4.76
C LEU A 18 -1.01 6.95 -5.90
N VAL A 19 0.26 6.58 -5.81
CA VAL A 19 1.27 6.93 -6.81
C VAL A 19 1.05 6.16 -8.11
N SER A 20 0.80 4.86 -8.05
CA SER A 20 0.47 4.06 -9.24
C SER A 20 -0.81 4.55 -9.93
N ALA A 21 -1.86 4.93 -9.17
CA ALA A 21 -3.07 5.53 -9.73
C ALA A 21 -2.80 6.90 -10.37
N ASN A 22 -1.98 7.75 -9.73
CA ASN A 22 -1.58 9.06 -10.27
C ASN A 22 -0.77 8.91 -11.57
N MET A 23 0.24 8.04 -11.57
CA MET A 23 1.06 7.77 -12.75
C MET A 23 0.26 7.18 -13.90
N SER A 24 -0.77 6.38 -13.61
CA SER A 24 -1.68 5.83 -14.61
C SER A 24 -2.61 6.90 -15.19
N ALA A 25 -3.18 7.74 -14.32
CA ALA A 25 -4.02 8.85 -14.74
C ALA A 25 -3.31 9.88 -15.63
N LEU A 26 -1.98 10.01 -15.52
CA LEU A 26 -1.17 10.87 -16.40
C LEU A 26 -1.01 10.32 -17.82
N LYS A 27 -1.16 9.00 -18.03
CA LYS A 27 -0.97 8.33 -19.33
C LYS A 27 -2.27 7.99 -20.04
N LEU A 28 -3.42 8.19 -19.39
CA LEU A 28 -4.74 7.83 -19.90
C LEU A 28 -5.43 9.02 -20.57
N THR A 29 -6.15 8.74 -21.66
CA THR A 29 -7.00 9.72 -22.33
C THR A 29 -8.22 10.07 -21.47
N LYS A 30 -8.73 11.32 -21.58
CA LYS A 30 -9.84 11.86 -20.75
C LYS A 30 -11.09 10.97 -20.74
N GLU A 31 -11.44 10.34 -21.86
CA GLU A 31 -12.65 9.51 -21.99
C GLU A 31 -12.57 8.21 -21.16
N ASN A 32 -11.42 7.54 -21.16
CA ASN A 32 -11.22 6.30 -20.40
C ASN A 32 -10.92 6.54 -18.92
N LYS A 33 -10.60 7.77 -18.54
CA LYS A 33 -10.10 8.11 -17.21
C LYS A 33 -11.09 7.79 -16.10
N SER A 34 -12.36 8.14 -16.26
CA SER A 34 -13.36 7.99 -15.19
C SER A 34 -13.63 6.51 -14.87
N ILE A 35 -13.89 5.72 -15.91
CA ILE A 35 -14.16 4.28 -15.79
C ILE A 35 -12.93 3.54 -15.25
N PHE A 36 -11.75 3.86 -15.76
CA PHE A 36 -10.51 3.24 -15.30
C PHE A 36 -10.19 3.58 -13.84
N SER A 37 -10.48 4.82 -13.40
CA SER A 37 -10.24 5.26 -12.01
C SER A 37 -11.07 4.46 -11.00
N VAL A 38 -12.33 4.16 -11.33
CA VAL A 38 -13.18 3.32 -10.47
C VAL A 38 -12.69 1.88 -10.49
N LYS A 39 -12.31 1.36 -11.66
CA LYS A 39 -11.79 -0.01 -11.82
C LYS A 39 -10.52 -0.21 -10.98
N ILE A 40 -9.51 0.64 -11.13
CA ILE A 40 -8.25 0.52 -10.38
C ILE A 40 -8.47 0.66 -8.87
N ALA A 41 -9.36 1.57 -8.44
CA ALA A 41 -9.71 1.74 -7.03
C ALA A 41 -10.33 0.47 -6.42
N LEU A 42 -11.26 -0.17 -7.14
CA LEU A 42 -11.88 -1.42 -6.68
C LEU A 42 -10.86 -2.55 -6.57
N PHE A 43 -10.04 -2.76 -7.60
CA PHE A 43 -9.06 -3.84 -7.60
C PHE A 43 -7.97 -3.64 -6.55
N PHE A 44 -7.38 -2.45 -6.47
CA PHE A 44 -6.35 -2.16 -5.46
C PHE A 44 -6.91 -2.31 -4.05
N THR A 45 -8.10 -1.76 -3.79
CA THR A 45 -8.73 -1.90 -2.47
C THR A 45 -9.03 -3.36 -2.15
N ALA A 46 -9.62 -4.11 -3.08
CA ALA A 46 -9.92 -5.52 -2.90
C ALA A 46 -8.64 -6.33 -2.63
N ALA A 47 -7.60 -6.16 -3.44
CA ALA A 47 -6.34 -6.87 -3.26
C ALA A 47 -5.67 -6.54 -1.92
N ASN A 48 -5.61 -5.26 -1.52
CA ASN A 48 -5.03 -4.86 -0.24
C ASN A 48 -5.81 -5.44 0.95
N VAL A 49 -7.14 -5.39 0.93
CA VAL A 49 -7.99 -5.91 2.02
C VAL A 49 -7.92 -7.44 2.11
N ILE A 50 -7.98 -8.14 0.97
CA ILE A 50 -7.87 -9.60 0.92
C ILE A 50 -6.49 -10.03 1.43
N LEU A 51 -5.42 -9.42 0.93
CA LEU A 51 -4.05 -9.77 1.31
C LEU A 51 -3.73 -9.38 2.75
N PHE A 52 -4.24 -8.25 3.24
CA PHE A 52 -4.14 -7.87 4.65
C PHE A 52 -4.80 -8.91 5.56
N THR A 53 -6.02 -9.33 5.21
CA THR A 53 -6.75 -10.37 5.94
C THR A 53 -5.99 -11.70 5.92
N LEU A 54 -5.44 -12.08 4.77
CA LEU A 54 -4.61 -13.28 4.65
C LEU A 54 -3.34 -13.18 5.50
N GLY A 55 -2.66 -12.04 5.51
CA GLY A 55 -1.48 -11.81 6.35
C GLY A 55 -1.78 -11.97 7.84
N TYR A 56 -2.91 -11.41 8.28
CA TYR A 56 -3.39 -11.53 9.64
C TYR A 56 -3.73 -12.99 10.01
N LEU A 57 -4.46 -13.70 9.15
CA LEU A 57 -4.79 -15.12 9.35
C LEU A 57 -3.55 -16.01 9.41
N VAL A 58 -2.60 -15.80 8.47
CA VAL A 58 -1.34 -16.54 8.44
C VAL A 58 -0.55 -16.32 9.74
N SER A 59 -0.54 -15.10 10.27
CA SER A 59 0.10 -14.81 11.56
C SER A 59 -0.52 -15.66 12.68
N ILE A 60 -1.86 -15.67 12.81
CA ILE A 60 -2.56 -16.49 13.82
C ILE A 60 -2.18 -17.97 13.71
N PHE A 61 -2.23 -18.54 12.51
CA PHE A 61 -2.03 -19.98 12.31
C PHE A 61 -0.59 -20.43 12.55
N PHE A 62 0.40 -19.65 12.12
CA PHE A 62 1.81 -20.04 12.25
C PHE A 62 2.35 -19.83 13.67
N PHE A 63 1.79 -18.87 14.41
CA PHE A 63 2.47 -18.34 15.59
C PHE A 63 1.82 -18.70 16.93
N HIS A 64 0.70 -19.42 16.93
CA HIS A 64 0.09 -19.94 18.18
C HIS A 64 1.02 -20.85 19.01
N ASN A 65 2.10 -21.38 18.42
CA ASN A 65 3.02 -22.33 19.07
C ASN A 65 4.50 -21.89 19.14
N TRP A 66 4.90 -20.73 18.62
CA TRP A 66 6.30 -20.29 18.60
C TRP A 66 6.57 -19.16 19.59
N VAL A 67 7.84 -18.98 19.95
CA VAL A 67 8.30 -18.12 21.05
C VAL A 67 8.07 -16.64 20.72
N TYR A 68 7.45 -15.90 21.65
CA TYR A 68 7.16 -14.45 21.58
C TYR A 68 8.32 -13.58 21.04
N PHE A 69 9.57 -13.95 21.33
CA PHE A 69 10.76 -13.21 20.87
C PHE A 69 10.95 -13.16 19.35
N ALA A 70 10.54 -14.21 18.62
CA ALA A 70 10.68 -14.24 17.16
C ALA A 70 9.70 -13.29 16.45
N HIS A 71 8.57 -12.96 17.07
CA HIS A 71 7.47 -12.25 16.42
C HIS A 71 7.82 -10.80 16.08
N ASN A 72 8.46 -10.11 17.04
CA ASN A 72 8.85 -8.71 16.89
C ASN A 72 9.95 -8.54 15.83
N TRP A 73 10.86 -9.50 15.71
CA TRP A 73 11.92 -9.49 14.71
C TRP A 73 11.40 -9.73 13.29
N VAL A 74 10.38 -10.58 13.11
CA VAL A 74 9.74 -10.78 11.81
C VAL A 74 8.96 -9.53 11.39
N ALA A 75 8.19 -8.92 12.31
CA ALA A 75 7.51 -7.66 12.05
C ALA A 75 8.50 -6.54 11.66
N PHE A 76 9.63 -6.44 12.37
CA PHE A 76 10.72 -5.53 12.02
C PHE A 76 11.22 -5.77 10.58
N ALA A 77 11.53 -7.02 10.23
CA ALA A 77 12.04 -7.35 8.90
C ALA A 77 11.02 -6.95 7.81
N PHE A 78 9.73 -7.22 8.02
CA PHE A 78 8.68 -6.84 7.07
C PHE A 78 8.55 -5.33 6.89
N PHE A 79 8.52 -4.55 7.97
CA PHE A 79 8.46 -3.09 7.88
C PHE A 79 9.72 -2.48 7.27
N LEU A 80 10.89 -3.03 7.58
CA LEU A 80 12.16 -2.60 7.00
C LEU A 80 12.21 -2.87 5.49
N LEU A 81 11.82 -4.09 5.06
CA LEU A 81 11.76 -4.44 3.64
C LEU A 81 10.75 -3.58 2.89
N LEU A 82 9.57 -3.32 3.49
CA LEU A 82 8.54 -2.48 2.90
C LEU A 82 9.02 -1.02 2.78
N GLY A 83 9.69 -0.49 3.81
CA GLY A 83 10.28 0.84 3.77
C GLY A 83 11.35 0.99 2.69
N ILE A 84 12.26 0.01 2.56
CA ILE A 84 13.28 -0.02 1.50
C ILE A 84 12.63 -0.10 0.12
N LYS A 85 11.62 -0.96 -0.06
CA LYS A 85 10.87 -1.09 -1.32
C LYS A 85 10.32 0.26 -1.78
N LEU A 86 9.64 1.01 -0.89
CA LEU A 86 9.10 2.34 -1.22
C LEU A 86 10.20 3.35 -1.58
N MET A 87 11.34 3.29 -0.89
CA MET A 87 12.47 4.15 -1.23
C MET A 87 13.04 3.82 -2.62
N LEU A 88 13.16 2.54 -2.98
CA LEU A 88 13.57 2.12 -4.32
C LEU A 88 12.56 2.59 -5.38
N GLU A 89 11.27 2.45 -5.10
CA GLU A 89 10.19 2.85 -5.99
C GLU A 89 10.13 4.37 -6.22
N SER A 90 10.62 5.17 -5.26
CA SER A 90 10.80 6.62 -5.42
C SER A 90 11.89 7.00 -6.44
N ILE A 91 12.92 6.16 -6.58
CA ILE A 91 14.01 6.35 -7.54
C ILE A 91 13.58 5.80 -8.89
N GLU A 92 13.10 4.55 -8.89
CA GLU A 92 12.53 3.87 -10.04
C GLU A 92 11.14 4.43 -10.42
N LYS A 93 10.45 3.76 -11.33
CA LYS A 93 9.12 4.17 -11.77
C LYS A 93 8.10 3.16 -11.27
N SER A 94 7.29 3.61 -10.32
CA SER A 94 6.08 2.94 -9.85
C SER A 94 5.25 2.34 -11.00
N PRO A 95 4.67 1.13 -10.84
CA PRO A 95 3.88 0.47 -11.86
C PRO A 95 2.70 1.35 -12.25
N SER A 96 2.47 1.48 -13.56
CA SER A 96 1.46 2.40 -14.08
C SER A 96 0.89 1.89 -15.40
N PHE A 97 -0.39 2.18 -15.61
CA PHE A 97 -1.17 1.77 -16.76
C PHE A 97 -1.22 2.89 -17.81
N GLY A 98 -1.15 2.55 -19.10
CA GLY A 98 -1.44 3.46 -20.21
C GLY A 98 -2.75 3.11 -20.92
N ASP A 99 -3.09 3.84 -21.99
CA ASP A 99 -4.32 3.61 -22.76
C ASP A 99 -4.42 2.18 -23.32
N ALA A 100 -3.32 1.61 -23.81
CA ALA A 100 -3.27 0.21 -24.28
C ALA A 100 -3.52 -0.82 -23.17
N ASP A 101 -3.32 -0.44 -21.91
CA ASP A 101 -3.49 -1.33 -20.75
C ASP A 101 -4.87 -1.21 -20.10
N ALA A 102 -5.70 -0.22 -20.48
CA ALA A 102 -6.97 0.07 -19.82
C ALA A 102 -7.94 -1.14 -19.87
N GLY A 103 -7.85 -1.92 -20.94
CA GLY A 103 -8.59 -3.17 -21.14
C GLY A 103 -7.91 -4.43 -20.57
N ASP A 104 -6.62 -4.37 -20.21
CA ASP A 104 -5.85 -5.54 -19.80
C ASP A 104 -6.10 -5.89 -18.32
N LEU A 105 -7.13 -6.71 -18.11
CA LEU A 105 -7.48 -7.28 -16.81
C LEU A 105 -6.33 -8.09 -16.19
N TRP A 106 -5.50 -8.76 -17.00
CA TRP A 106 -4.39 -9.56 -16.50
C TRP A 106 -3.30 -8.69 -15.90
N LYS A 107 -2.93 -7.61 -16.57
CA LYS A 107 -1.98 -6.63 -16.01
C LYS A 107 -2.53 -5.99 -14.75
N LEU A 108 -3.82 -5.66 -14.74
CA LEU A 108 -4.49 -5.03 -13.60
C LEU A 108 -4.46 -5.92 -12.36
N ILE A 109 -4.81 -7.20 -12.50
CA ILE A 109 -4.72 -8.19 -11.42
C ILE A 109 -3.27 -8.32 -10.94
N LYS A 110 -2.29 -8.48 -11.84
CA LYS A 110 -0.87 -8.63 -11.45
C LYS A 110 -0.36 -7.46 -10.63
N VAL A 111 -0.54 -6.23 -11.12
CA VAL A 111 -0.08 -5.03 -10.42
C VAL A 111 -0.81 -4.85 -9.09
N SER A 112 -2.13 -5.08 -9.07
CA SER A 112 -2.93 -4.99 -7.86
C SER A 112 -2.47 -5.98 -6.79
N THR A 113 -2.13 -7.21 -7.18
CA THR A 113 -1.59 -8.22 -6.26
C THR A 113 -0.22 -7.81 -5.74
N ILE A 114 0.69 -7.34 -6.62
CA ILE A 114 2.03 -6.89 -6.22
C ILE A 114 1.94 -5.74 -5.21
N ILE A 115 1.11 -4.73 -5.46
CA ILE A 115 0.92 -3.62 -4.52
C ILE A 115 0.23 -4.10 -3.24
N GLY A 116 -0.75 -4.99 -3.36
CA GLY A 116 -1.47 -5.56 -2.21
C GLY A 116 -0.60 -6.44 -1.30
N LEU A 117 0.56 -6.93 -1.74
CA LEU A 117 1.52 -7.63 -0.88
C LEU A 117 1.99 -6.75 0.28
N ASN A 118 2.01 -5.43 0.11
CA ASN A 118 2.30 -4.52 1.22
C ASN A 118 1.25 -4.67 2.34
N GLY A 119 -0.03 -4.83 1.98
CA GLY A 119 -1.12 -5.10 2.91
C GLY A 119 -0.92 -6.43 3.66
N PHE A 120 -0.44 -7.47 2.97
CA PHE A 120 -0.11 -8.76 3.60
C PHE A 120 0.95 -8.62 4.69
N LEU A 121 2.06 -7.95 4.38
CA LEU A 121 3.17 -7.75 5.32
C LEU A 121 2.72 -6.99 6.59
N VAL A 122 1.86 -5.99 6.41
CA VAL A 122 1.34 -5.20 7.53
C VAL A 122 0.24 -5.93 8.30
N GLY A 123 -0.63 -6.69 7.62
CA GLY A 123 -1.63 -7.53 8.26
C GLY A 123 -0.99 -8.57 9.17
N TYR A 124 0.10 -9.19 8.71
CA TYR A 124 0.92 -10.07 9.53
C TYR A 124 1.51 -9.33 10.74
N ALA A 125 2.13 -8.17 10.50
CA ALA A 125 2.83 -7.44 11.56
C ALA A 125 1.93 -6.71 12.56
N LEU A 126 0.64 -6.47 12.26
CA LEU A 126 -0.33 -5.90 13.21
C LEU A 126 -0.97 -6.95 14.12
N GLU A 127 -1.03 -8.22 13.70
CA GLU A 127 -1.52 -9.31 14.54
C GLU A 127 -0.64 -9.50 15.78
N THR A 128 0.68 -9.32 15.65
CA THR A 128 1.63 -9.36 16.77
C THR A 128 1.35 -8.31 17.86
N VAL A 129 0.56 -7.28 17.54
CA VAL A 129 0.17 -6.20 18.46
C VAL A 129 -1.18 -6.47 19.14
N ASN A 130 -1.83 -7.62 18.87
CA ASN A 130 -3.09 -8.09 19.46
C ASN A 130 -4.21 -7.03 19.45
N ARG A 131 -4.38 -6.37 18.30
CA ARG A 131 -5.41 -5.33 18.10
C ARG A 131 -6.60 -5.91 17.36
N GLY A 132 -7.79 -5.33 17.60
CA GLY A 132 -9.02 -5.78 16.96
C GLY A 132 -8.92 -5.77 15.44
N PHE A 133 -9.10 -6.94 14.83
CA PHE A 133 -9.03 -7.15 13.39
C PHE A 133 -10.03 -6.30 12.59
N PHE A 134 -11.30 -6.33 12.99
CA PHE A 134 -12.40 -5.72 12.24
C PHE A 134 -12.26 -4.21 11.99
N PRO A 135 -11.96 -3.36 13.00
CA PRO A 135 -11.80 -1.92 12.75
C PRO A 135 -10.61 -1.60 11.84
N ASP A 136 -9.55 -2.39 11.88
CA ASP A 136 -8.33 -2.15 11.09
C ASP A 136 -8.54 -2.51 9.62
N VAL A 137 -9.26 -3.60 9.34
CA VAL A 137 -9.65 -3.96 7.96
C VAL A 137 -10.57 -2.91 7.35
N LEU A 138 -11.59 -2.47 8.09
CA LEU A 138 -12.54 -1.47 7.60
C LEU A 138 -11.83 -0.13 7.34
N PHE A 139 -10.93 0.27 8.23
CA PHE A 139 -10.15 1.48 8.05
C PHE A 139 -9.22 1.38 6.83
N LEU A 140 -8.52 0.26 6.65
CA LEU A 140 -7.67 0.00 5.49
C LEU A 140 -8.47 0.04 4.17
N LEU A 141 -9.67 -0.55 4.15
CA LEU A 141 -10.56 -0.51 2.99
C LEU A 141 -10.89 0.93 2.59
N VAL A 142 -11.34 1.75 3.55
CA VAL A 142 -11.75 3.13 3.28
C VAL A 142 -10.56 3.99 2.87
N ILE A 143 -9.44 3.93 3.60
CA ILE A 143 -8.27 4.78 3.31
C ILE A 143 -7.63 4.40 1.97
N THR A 144 -7.55 3.11 1.63
CA THR A 144 -7.00 2.66 0.33
C THR A 144 -7.87 3.14 -0.83
N PHE A 145 -9.18 3.01 -0.69
CA PHE A 145 -10.12 3.46 -1.71
C PHE A 145 -10.02 4.97 -1.95
N VAL A 146 -10.04 5.76 -0.86
CA VAL A 146 -9.93 7.22 -0.93
C VAL A 146 -8.58 7.64 -1.53
N MET A 147 -7.47 7.07 -1.07
CA MET A 147 -6.13 7.38 -1.59
C MET A 147 -5.99 7.06 -3.08
N THR A 148 -6.54 5.93 -3.53
CA THR A 148 -6.46 5.51 -4.94
C THR A 148 -7.26 6.46 -5.83
N ILE A 149 -8.47 6.84 -5.41
CA ILE A 149 -9.29 7.83 -6.12
C ILE A 149 -8.59 9.17 -6.16
N LEU A 150 -8.06 9.66 -5.03
CA LEU A 150 -7.30 10.90 -4.98
C LEU A 150 -6.13 10.87 -5.96
N GLY A 151 -5.35 9.79 -5.99
CA GLY A 151 -4.27 9.59 -6.96
C GLY A 151 -4.75 9.71 -8.40
N ALA A 152 -5.84 9.01 -8.74
CA ALA A 152 -6.40 9.03 -10.08
C ALA A 152 -6.95 10.41 -10.50
N HIS A 153 -7.58 11.16 -9.60
CA HIS A 153 -8.04 12.52 -9.86
C HIS A 153 -6.86 13.48 -10.07
N LEU A 154 -5.85 13.39 -9.21
CA LEU A 154 -4.66 14.22 -9.26
C LEU A 154 -3.93 14.08 -10.61
N GLY A 155 -3.86 12.91 -11.24
CA GLY A 155 -3.13 12.73 -12.51
C GLY A 155 -3.73 13.42 -13.76
N GLY A 156 -4.87 14.13 -13.67
CA GLY A 156 -5.59 14.65 -14.85
C GLY A 156 -5.29 16.08 -15.32
N SER A 157 -4.44 16.82 -14.62
CA SER A 157 -4.24 18.26 -14.88
C SER A 157 -2.84 18.52 -15.43
N SER A 158 -2.71 19.50 -16.33
CA SER A 158 -1.51 19.81 -17.17
C SER A 158 -0.16 20.04 -16.48
N ALA A 159 -0.07 19.93 -15.15
CA ALA A 159 1.18 20.02 -14.40
C ALA A 159 1.80 18.62 -14.16
N GLN A 160 2.16 17.91 -15.23
CA GLN A 160 2.64 16.52 -15.16
C GLN A 160 3.98 16.38 -14.41
N GLU A 161 4.92 17.29 -14.63
CA GLU A 161 6.26 17.25 -14.03
C GLU A 161 6.22 17.40 -12.49
N TYR A 162 5.48 18.40 -12.00
CA TYR A 162 5.35 18.68 -10.56
C TYR A 162 4.71 17.51 -9.80
N ARG A 163 3.67 16.89 -10.39
CA ARG A 163 2.98 15.76 -9.76
C ARG A 163 3.84 14.50 -9.73
N ARG A 164 4.69 14.28 -10.75
CA ARG A 164 5.67 13.19 -10.74
C ARG A 164 6.69 13.37 -9.62
N LEU A 165 7.18 14.59 -9.43
CA LEU A 165 8.09 14.92 -8.32
C LEU A 165 7.41 14.76 -6.96
N LEU A 166 6.14 15.16 -6.84
CA LEU A 166 5.36 14.99 -5.62
C LEU A 166 5.18 13.51 -5.26
N SER A 167 4.83 12.66 -6.24
CA SER A 167 4.72 11.21 -6.06
C SER A 167 6.01 10.58 -5.51
N LYS A 168 7.16 10.90 -6.13
CA LYS A 168 8.47 10.41 -5.66
C LYS A 168 8.77 10.85 -4.23
N ARG A 169 8.44 12.10 -3.88
CA ARG A 169 8.62 12.60 -2.51
C ARG A 169 7.72 11.88 -1.51
N LEU A 170 6.48 11.57 -1.88
CA LEU A 170 5.55 10.83 -1.02
C LEU A 170 6.06 9.40 -0.75
N GLU A 171 6.51 8.68 -1.78
CA GLU A 171 7.09 7.32 -1.65
C GLU A 171 8.33 7.34 -0.74
N LEU A 172 9.23 8.30 -0.94
CA LEU A 172 10.44 8.44 -0.14
C LEU A 172 10.10 8.73 1.33
N VAL A 173 9.21 9.68 1.60
CA VAL A 173 8.78 10.03 2.97
C VAL A 173 8.08 8.85 3.64
N ALA A 174 7.18 8.16 2.92
CA ALA A 174 6.52 6.96 3.44
C ALA A 174 7.52 5.85 3.78
N GLY A 175 8.51 5.61 2.91
CA GLY A 175 9.58 4.66 3.15
C GLY A 175 10.40 4.97 4.40
N ILE A 176 10.82 6.23 4.58
CA ILE A 176 11.53 6.67 5.80
C ILE A 176 10.68 6.47 7.05
N ILE A 177 9.41 6.85 7.02
CA ILE A 177 8.49 6.69 8.16
C ILE A 177 8.34 5.21 8.52
N LEU A 178 8.26 4.32 7.53
CA LEU A 178 8.15 2.88 7.77
C LEU A 178 9.42 2.27 8.35
N ILE A 179 10.61 2.73 7.94
CA ILE A 179 11.88 2.32 8.56
C ILE A 179 11.93 2.78 10.03
N ILE A 180 11.48 4.00 10.33
CA ILE A 180 11.38 4.50 11.71
C ILE A 180 10.39 3.65 12.52
N MET A 181 9.26 3.26 11.93
CA MET A 181 8.28 2.37 12.55
C MET A 181 8.84 0.97 12.77
N ALA A 182 9.67 0.46 11.84
CA ALA A 182 10.34 -0.85 11.99
C ALA A 182 11.14 -0.87 13.31
N ILE A 183 11.97 0.14 13.55
CA ILE A 183 12.82 0.22 14.76
C ILE A 183 11.99 0.13 16.04
N ARG A 184 10.76 0.67 16.06
CA ARG A 184 9.86 0.57 17.22
C ARG A 184 9.43 -0.86 17.54
N PHE A 185 9.38 -1.77 16.56
CA PHE A 185 9.08 -3.18 16.81
C PHE A 185 10.23 -3.92 17.51
N ILE A 186 11.48 -3.47 17.39
CA ILE A 186 12.60 -4.08 18.13
C ILE A 186 12.65 -3.59 19.59
N ILE A 187 12.28 -2.34 19.82
CA ILE A 187 12.41 -1.67 21.14
C ILE A 187 11.26 -2.04 22.09
N ILE A 188 10.09 -2.36 21.54
CA ILE A 188 8.88 -2.78 22.27
C ILE A 188 8.86 -4.30 22.39
#